data_AF-A0AAN7Y5V5-F1
#
_entry.id   AF-A0AAN7Y5V5-F1
#
_cell.length_a   1.000
_cell.length_b   1.000
_cell.length_c   1.000
_cell.angle_alpha   90.00
_cell.angle_beta   90.00
_cell.angle_gamma   90.00
#
_symmetry.space_group_name_H-M   'P 1'
#
loop_
_entity.id
_entity.type
_entity.pdbx_description
1 polymer ?
#
loop_
_entity_poly.entity_id
_entity_poly.type
_entity_poly.pdbx_seq_one_letter_code
_entity_poly.pdbx_strand_id
1 'polypeptide(L)'
;MSTDILKEQYKHLQEENDQHKKLTSQQKDHLVSLDREITVSENRIREKLTVPGGLIKQKGKHHRHWKHIRSLENKLNQDTIKFDVLLSRNMDQRKDIAHLLQQKGLWCNIAKKFNKQFATQQKFTEKMEESFTVAFQQRSEAESRMLEVSEWIEVETAQFTNRKMQLNRIIDHDVKLQTFMETKFQEVICLEENEDSKNRKKQQQDQSGVEKLELYRQGHSSLVEVTGESDLHQIAYMFTQNDQKNFARISYINELDNKRNMLKHCSDKMKSDILFLEEENKGHDEQIKSTLKDLESELKKKRCLSDSLEQQCADVQMTVGELMADIRGLLDHIMPGAVTVNLDNVAHFTSILEENVSDLLIQANNVEEEQMEMDPQSMLLANSELLPEIEVVVDTERRKSPARSLKSA
;
A
#
# COMPACT_ATOMS: atom_id res chain seq x y z
N MET A 1 -5.17 74.63 -120.85
CA MET A 1 -4.49 74.87 -119.56
C MET A 1 -5.48 75.01 -118.40
N SER A 2 -6.43 75.97 -118.39
CA SER A 2 -7.38 76.11 -117.25
C SER A 2 -8.51 75.07 -117.17
N THR A 3 -8.91 74.45 -118.28
CA THR A 3 -10.00 73.45 -118.32
C THR A 3 -9.60 72.07 -117.82
N ASP A 4 -8.31 71.72 -117.90
CA ASP A 4 -7.81 70.41 -117.45
C ASP A 4 -7.57 70.40 -115.94
N ILE A 5 -7.10 71.52 -115.37
CA ILE A 5 -6.94 71.69 -113.91
C ILE A 5 -8.31 71.59 -113.20
N LEU A 6 -9.37 72.15 -113.79
CA LEU A 6 -10.74 72.10 -113.25
C LEU A 6 -11.33 70.68 -113.32
N LYS A 7 -11.03 69.91 -114.38
CA LYS A 7 -11.41 68.49 -114.48
C LYS A 7 -10.68 67.62 -113.46
N GLU A 8 -9.40 67.89 -113.25
CA GLU A 8 -8.58 67.16 -112.28
C GLU A 8 -9.02 67.45 -110.84
N GLN A 9 -9.34 68.71 -110.52
CA GLN A 9 -9.96 69.10 -109.25
C GLN A 9 -11.34 68.47 -109.05
N TYR A 10 -12.18 68.43 -110.09
CA TYR A 10 -13.50 67.77 -110.01
C TYR A 10 -13.36 66.27 -109.77
N LYS A 11 -12.40 65.61 -110.43
CA LYS A 11 -12.13 64.18 -110.24
C LYS A 11 -11.60 63.89 -108.84
N HIS A 12 -10.70 64.73 -108.31
CA HIS A 12 -10.21 64.63 -106.92
C HIS A 12 -11.35 64.79 -105.90
N LEU A 13 -12.21 65.81 -106.07
CA LEU A 13 -13.39 66.02 -105.23
C LEU A 13 -14.38 64.86 -105.30
N GLN A 14 -14.52 64.23 -106.48
CA GLN A 14 -15.37 63.05 -106.65
C GLN A 14 -14.77 61.82 -105.93
N GLU A 15 -13.46 61.63 -106.02
CA GLU A 15 -12.73 60.59 -105.30
C GLU A 15 -12.80 60.80 -103.77
N GLU A 16 -12.64 62.03 -103.27
CA GLU A 16 -12.82 62.37 -101.85
C GLU A 16 -14.27 62.14 -101.38
N ASN A 17 -15.26 62.50 -102.19
CA ASN A 17 -16.67 62.28 -101.86
C ASN A 17 -16.99 60.77 -101.79
N ASP A 18 -16.45 59.98 -102.73
CA ASP A 18 -16.62 58.52 -102.71
C ASP A 18 -15.84 57.86 -101.55
N GLN A 19 -14.70 58.42 -101.14
CA GLN A 19 -14.01 58.01 -99.90
C GLN A 19 -14.83 58.33 -98.65
N HIS A 20 -15.39 59.53 -98.54
CA HIS A 20 -16.26 59.90 -97.42
C HIS A 20 -17.54 59.07 -97.37
N LYS A 21 -18.16 58.74 -98.52
CA LYS A 21 -19.28 57.81 -98.58
C LYS A 21 -18.90 56.41 -98.09
N LYS A 22 -17.72 55.92 -98.48
CA LYS A 22 -17.20 54.62 -98.02
C LYS A 22 -16.97 54.62 -96.51
N LEU A 23 -16.35 55.68 -95.97
CA LEU A 23 -16.15 55.83 -94.52
C LEU A 23 -17.49 55.91 -93.78
N THR A 24 -18.46 56.66 -94.32
CA THR A 24 -19.81 56.78 -93.76
C THR A 24 -20.53 55.43 -93.74
N SER A 25 -20.35 54.60 -94.79
CA SER A 25 -20.89 53.25 -94.84
C SER A 25 -20.26 52.36 -93.76
N GLN A 26 -18.92 52.38 -93.64
CA GLN A 26 -18.21 51.59 -92.63
C GLN A 26 -18.60 52.00 -91.20
N GLN A 27 -18.77 53.30 -90.94
CA GLN A 27 -19.22 53.80 -89.64
C GLN A 27 -20.67 53.37 -89.34
N LYS A 28 -21.56 53.38 -90.33
CA LYS A 28 -22.94 52.86 -90.18
C LYS A 28 -22.95 51.37 -89.87
N ASP A 29 -22.14 50.58 -90.56
CA ASP A 29 -22.03 49.14 -90.30
C ASP A 29 -21.49 48.87 -88.88
N HIS A 30 -20.52 49.67 -88.42
CA HIS A 30 -20.01 49.58 -87.05
C HIS A 30 -21.06 49.96 -86.00
N LEU A 31 -21.85 51.01 -86.25
CA LEU A 31 -22.97 51.38 -85.37
C LEU A 31 -24.02 50.26 -85.27
N VAL A 32 -24.35 49.62 -86.39
CA VAL A 32 -25.27 48.47 -86.40
C VAL A 32 -24.70 47.29 -85.60
N SER A 33 -23.39 47.06 -85.66
CA SER A 33 -22.73 46.04 -84.84
C SER A 33 -22.81 46.38 -83.35
N LEU A 34 -22.55 47.63 -82.98
CA LEU A 34 -22.64 48.10 -81.59
C LEU A 34 -24.09 48.03 -81.06
N ASP A 35 -25.08 48.42 -81.85
CA ASP A 35 -26.49 48.30 -81.47
C ASP A 35 -26.90 46.83 -81.25
N ARG A 36 -26.37 45.90 -82.04
CA ARG A 36 -26.55 44.46 -81.79
C ARG A 36 -25.91 44.02 -80.48
N GLU A 37 -24.71 44.48 -80.16
CA GLU A 37 -24.06 44.16 -78.88
C GLU A 37 -24.79 44.78 -77.67
N ILE A 38 -25.31 46.00 -77.81
CA ILE A 38 -26.11 46.67 -76.79
C ILE A 38 -27.39 45.88 -76.54
N THR A 39 -28.14 45.53 -77.60
CA THR A 39 -29.39 44.76 -77.46
C THR A 39 -29.15 43.36 -76.86
N VAL A 40 -28.06 42.68 -77.21
CA VAL A 40 -27.65 41.42 -76.57
C VAL A 40 -27.35 41.62 -75.09
N SER A 41 -26.59 42.66 -74.73
CA SER A 41 -26.24 42.97 -73.34
C SER A 41 -27.46 43.34 -72.50
N GLU A 42 -28.37 44.14 -73.05
CA GLU A 42 -29.64 44.50 -72.42
C GLU A 42 -30.54 43.28 -72.21
N ASN A 43 -30.62 42.38 -73.20
CA ASN A 43 -31.37 41.13 -73.05
C ASN A 43 -30.76 40.24 -71.96
N ARG A 44 -29.43 40.17 -71.86
CA ARG A 44 -28.74 39.43 -70.77
C ARG A 44 -29.04 40.04 -69.40
N ILE A 45 -29.04 41.37 -69.29
CA ILE A 45 -29.40 42.07 -68.04
C ILE A 45 -30.86 41.81 -67.69
N ARG A 46 -31.75 41.90 -68.69
CA ARG A 46 -33.18 41.64 -68.54
C ARG A 46 -33.44 40.22 -68.09
N GLU A 47 -32.76 39.21 -68.65
CA GLU A 47 -32.86 37.81 -68.23
C GLU A 47 -32.47 37.62 -66.75
N LYS A 48 -31.39 38.25 -66.30
CA LYS A 48 -30.99 38.21 -64.88
C LYS A 48 -32.00 38.90 -63.95
N LEU A 49 -32.75 39.87 -64.44
CA LEU A 49 -33.81 40.60 -63.72
C LEU A 49 -35.19 39.91 -63.79
N THR A 50 -35.51 39.27 -64.92
CA THR A 50 -36.79 38.56 -65.15
C THR A 50 -36.83 37.21 -64.47
N VAL A 51 -35.69 36.61 -64.10
CA VAL A 51 -35.66 35.52 -63.10
C VAL A 51 -36.27 36.07 -61.81
N PRO A 52 -37.55 35.74 -61.50
CA PRO A 52 -38.28 36.46 -60.48
C PRO A 52 -37.62 36.22 -59.12
N GLY A 53 -36.97 37.25 -58.61
CA GLY A 53 -36.39 37.27 -57.28
C GLY A 53 -34.98 36.68 -57.13
N GLY A 54 -34.11 36.64 -58.15
CA GLY A 54 -32.73 36.17 -57.97
C GLY A 54 -32.00 36.83 -56.78
N LEU A 55 -31.93 38.17 -56.78
CA LEU A 55 -31.29 38.96 -55.71
C LEU A 55 -32.09 38.96 -54.39
N ILE A 56 -33.43 39.01 -54.46
CA ILE A 56 -34.30 39.03 -53.26
C ILE A 56 -34.33 37.67 -52.57
N LYS A 57 -34.38 36.57 -53.33
CA LYS A 57 -34.27 35.20 -52.83
C LYS A 57 -32.88 34.93 -52.28
N GLN A 58 -31.80 35.45 -52.89
CA GLN A 58 -30.45 35.32 -52.35
C GLN A 58 -30.28 36.07 -51.02
N LYS A 59 -30.77 37.33 -50.93
CA LYS A 59 -30.83 38.07 -49.65
C LYS A 59 -31.70 37.36 -48.61
N GLY A 60 -32.82 36.77 -49.04
CA GLY A 60 -33.69 35.95 -48.19
C GLY A 60 -33.02 34.67 -47.68
N LYS A 61 -32.26 33.96 -48.53
CA LYS A 61 -31.43 32.81 -48.15
C LYS A 61 -30.35 33.21 -47.14
N HIS A 62 -29.60 34.27 -47.41
CA HIS A 62 -28.59 34.81 -46.47
C HIS A 62 -29.22 35.16 -45.11
N HIS A 63 -30.39 35.80 -45.11
CA HIS A 63 -31.10 36.12 -43.87
C HIS A 63 -31.60 34.87 -43.12
N ARG A 64 -32.03 33.82 -43.83
CA ARG A 64 -32.36 32.51 -43.21
C ARG A 64 -31.14 31.84 -42.61
N HIS A 65 -30.00 31.83 -43.30
CA HIS A 65 -28.75 31.30 -42.77
C HIS A 65 -28.30 32.08 -41.53
N TRP A 66 -28.37 33.41 -41.56
CA TRP A 66 -28.03 34.23 -40.40
C TRP A 66 -28.93 33.94 -39.18
N LYS A 67 -30.25 33.79 -39.39
CA LYS A 67 -31.18 33.37 -38.31
C LYS A 67 -30.84 31.97 -37.78
N HIS A 68 -30.47 31.05 -38.67
CA HIS A 68 -30.09 29.70 -38.29
C HIS A 68 -28.78 29.68 -37.48
N ILE A 69 -27.75 30.38 -37.95
CA ILE A 69 -26.48 30.58 -37.22
C ILE A 69 -26.76 31.14 -35.84
N ARG A 70 -27.55 32.22 -35.74
CA ARG A 70 -27.92 32.80 -34.44
C ARG A 70 -28.67 31.82 -33.53
N SER A 71 -29.54 30.98 -34.09
CA SER A 71 -30.23 29.94 -33.32
C SER A 71 -29.26 28.87 -32.81
N LEU A 72 -28.28 28.47 -33.64
CA LEU A 72 -27.25 27.51 -33.25
C LEU A 72 -26.31 28.09 -32.19
N GLU A 73 -25.89 29.34 -32.33
CA GLU A 73 -25.09 30.06 -31.34
C GLU A 73 -25.83 30.17 -30.00
N ASN A 74 -27.12 30.53 -30.03
CA ASN A 74 -27.94 30.58 -28.82
C ASN A 74 -28.06 29.20 -28.17
N LYS A 75 -28.22 28.14 -28.99
CA LYS A 75 -28.31 26.76 -28.49
C LYS A 75 -26.98 26.30 -27.88
N LEU A 76 -25.87 26.59 -28.54
CA LEU A 76 -24.52 26.34 -28.04
C LEU A 76 -24.30 27.05 -26.72
N ASN A 77 -24.60 28.34 -26.63
CA ASN A 77 -24.46 29.11 -25.39
C ASN A 77 -25.33 28.53 -24.25
N GLN A 78 -26.56 28.13 -24.53
CA GLN A 78 -27.40 27.46 -23.54
C GLN A 78 -26.80 26.14 -23.05
N ASP A 79 -26.21 25.35 -23.94
CA ASP A 79 -25.61 24.08 -23.57
C ASP A 79 -24.25 24.28 -22.86
N THR A 80 -23.48 25.32 -23.19
CA THR A 80 -22.30 25.77 -22.42
C THR A 80 -22.69 26.19 -21.00
N ILE A 81 -23.72 27.02 -20.83
CA ILE A 81 -24.21 27.43 -19.50
C ILE A 81 -24.64 26.20 -18.69
N LYS A 82 -25.37 25.25 -19.29
CA LYS A 82 -25.75 24.01 -18.60
C LYS A 82 -24.53 23.19 -18.19
N PHE A 83 -23.52 23.11 -19.05
CA PHE A 83 -22.27 22.42 -18.75
C PHE A 83 -21.54 23.08 -17.57
N ASP A 84 -21.42 24.40 -17.56
CA ASP A 84 -20.78 25.16 -16.48
C ASP A 84 -21.53 25.00 -15.14
N VAL A 85 -22.87 24.97 -15.18
CA VAL A 85 -23.70 24.67 -13.99
C VAL A 85 -23.47 23.24 -13.50
N LEU A 86 -23.39 22.26 -14.41
CA LEU A 86 -23.08 20.88 -14.04
C LEU A 86 -21.68 20.74 -13.45
N LEU A 87 -20.68 21.45 -13.98
CA LEU A 87 -19.34 21.50 -13.43
C LEU A 87 -19.31 22.12 -12.04
N SER A 88 -20.00 23.24 -11.84
CA SER A 88 -20.12 23.90 -10.55
C SER A 88 -20.76 22.96 -9.51
N ARG A 89 -21.87 22.31 -9.89
CA ARG A 89 -22.52 21.30 -9.04
C ARG A 89 -21.62 20.11 -8.75
N ASN A 90 -20.85 19.64 -9.74
CA ASN A 90 -19.89 18.55 -9.54
C ASN A 90 -18.78 18.95 -8.58
N MET A 91 -18.29 20.19 -8.66
CA MET A 91 -17.29 20.72 -7.74
C MET A 91 -17.84 20.76 -6.31
N ASP A 92 -19.07 21.20 -6.10
CA ASP A 92 -19.69 21.23 -4.77
C ASP A 92 -19.90 19.82 -4.21
N GLN A 93 -20.37 18.87 -5.03
CA GLN A 93 -20.46 17.46 -4.64
C GLN A 93 -19.09 16.88 -4.25
N ARG A 94 -18.02 17.24 -4.96
CA ARG A 94 -16.66 16.81 -4.60
C ARG A 94 -16.21 17.37 -3.25
N LYS A 95 -16.56 18.62 -2.94
CA LYS A 95 -16.29 19.21 -1.62
C LYS A 95 -17.06 18.49 -0.52
N ASP A 96 -18.34 18.19 -0.75
CA ASP A 96 -19.17 17.45 0.20
C ASP A 96 -18.60 16.05 0.46
N ILE A 97 -18.19 15.33 -0.59
CA ILE A 97 -17.52 14.03 -0.47
C ILE A 97 -16.21 14.17 0.33
N ALA A 98 -15.38 15.17 0.05
CA ALA A 98 -14.14 15.39 0.79
C ALA A 98 -14.40 15.67 2.28
N HIS A 99 -15.41 16.49 2.60
CA HIS A 99 -15.83 16.76 3.97
C HIS A 99 -16.34 15.50 4.68
N LEU A 100 -17.17 14.68 4.03
CA LEU A 100 -17.64 13.41 4.59
C LEU A 100 -16.50 12.40 4.82
N LEU A 101 -15.51 12.36 3.93
CA LEU A 101 -14.31 11.52 4.12
C LEU A 101 -13.47 11.99 5.31
N GLN A 102 -13.31 13.30 5.50
CA GLN A 102 -12.65 13.86 6.68
C GLN A 102 -13.41 13.50 7.96
N GLN A 103 -14.74 13.65 7.98
CA GLN A 103 -15.57 13.24 9.11
C GLN A 103 -15.43 11.75 9.41
N LYS A 104 -15.49 10.90 8.38
CA LYS A 104 -15.27 9.45 8.54
C LYS A 104 -13.90 9.16 9.17
N GLY A 105 -12.85 9.86 8.73
CA GLY A 105 -11.52 9.76 9.33
C GLY A 105 -11.50 10.11 10.82
N LEU A 106 -12.17 11.20 11.21
CA LEU A 106 -12.32 11.60 12.61
C LEU A 106 -13.08 10.55 13.43
N TRP A 107 -14.20 10.04 12.91
CA TRP A 107 -14.98 9.00 13.56
C TRP A 107 -14.20 7.69 13.74
N CYS A 108 -13.44 7.26 12.73
CA CYS A 108 -12.56 6.11 12.84
C CYS A 108 -11.50 6.30 13.93
N ASN A 109 -10.95 7.52 14.06
CA ASN A 109 -9.97 7.82 15.12
C ASN A 109 -10.61 7.80 16.51
N ILE A 110 -11.82 8.32 16.67
CA ILE A 110 -12.58 8.27 17.93
C ILE A 110 -12.89 6.81 18.29
N ALA A 111 -13.39 6.01 17.34
CA ALA A 111 -13.68 4.60 17.54
C ALA A 111 -12.42 3.82 17.96
N LYS A 112 -11.26 4.07 17.33
CA LYS A 112 -9.99 3.47 17.73
C LYS A 112 -9.60 3.83 19.17
N LYS A 113 -9.82 5.08 19.60
CA LYS A 113 -9.55 5.51 20.98
C LYS A 113 -10.47 4.80 21.97
N PHE A 114 -11.77 4.73 21.69
CA PHE A 114 -12.71 4.00 22.54
C PHE A 114 -12.39 2.50 22.63
N ASN A 115 -12.08 1.86 21.51
CA ASN A 115 -11.70 0.44 21.51
C ASN A 115 -10.43 0.19 22.35
N LYS A 116 -9.44 1.09 22.32
CA LYS A 116 -8.25 1.00 23.17
C LYS A 116 -8.60 1.15 24.66
N GLN A 117 -9.48 2.12 25.00
CA GLN A 117 -9.94 2.29 26.38
C GLN A 117 -10.72 1.07 26.86
N PHE A 118 -11.63 0.55 26.04
CA PHE A 118 -12.40 -0.66 26.33
C PHE A 118 -11.50 -1.87 26.56
N ALA A 119 -10.52 -2.11 25.69
CA ALA A 119 -9.56 -3.19 25.86
C ALA A 119 -8.71 -3.03 27.14
N THR A 120 -8.38 -1.80 27.52
CA THR A 120 -7.66 -1.52 28.78
C THR A 120 -8.54 -1.80 29.99
N GLN A 121 -9.80 -1.38 29.96
CA GLN A 121 -10.77 -1.63 31.01
C GLN A 121 -11.06 -3.12 31.16
N GLN A 122 -11.22 -3.84 30.05
CA GLN A 122 -11.41 -5.29 30.06
C GLN A 122 -10.23 -5.99 30.75
N LYS A 123 -8.98 -5.68 30.36
CA LYS A 123 -7.79 -6.22 31.02
C LYS A 123 -7.71 -5.88 32.50
N PHE A 124 -8.19 -4.70 32.90
CA PHE A 124 -8.25 -4.32 34.32
C PHE A 124 -9.31 -5.14 35.08
N THR A 125 -10.49 -5.32 34.49
CA THR A 125 -11.54 -6.18 35.06
C THR A 125 -11.07 -7.64 35.19
N GLU A 126 -10.42 -8.19 34.16
CA GLU A 126 -9.85 -9.55 34.18
C GLU A 126 -8.83 -9.71 35.33
N LYS A 127 -7.90 -8.77 35.49
CA LYS A 127 -6.95 -8.78 36.61
C LYS A 127 -7.63 -8.65 37.97
N MET A 128 -8.69 -7.85 38.07
CA MET A 128 -9.44 -7.70 39.30
C MET A 128 -10.18 -9.00 39.63
N GLU A 129 -10.75 -9.67 38.64
CA GLU A 129 -11.38 -10.98 38.78
C GLU A 129 -10.38 -12.03 39.24
N GLU A 130 -9.20 -12.12 38.61
CA GLU A 130 -8.11 -13.00 39.07
C GLU A 130 -7.73 -12.73 40.53
N SER A 131 -7.60 -11.45 40.92
CA SER A 131 -7.29 -11.07 42.30
C SER A 131 -8.41 -11.48 43.27
N PHE A 132 -9.68 -11.35 42.88
CA PHE A 132 -10.80 -11.80 43.69
C PHE A 132 -10.84 -13.32 43.83
N THR A 133 -10.59 -14.06 42.74
CA THR A 133 -10.51 -15.52 42.77
C THR A 133 -9.42 -16.00 43.73
N VAL A 134 -8.23 -15.40 43.69
CA VAL A 134 -7.14 -15.74 44.62
C VAL A 134 -7.53 -15.43 46.07
N ALA A 135 -8.08 -14.25 46.35
CA ALA A 135 -8.51 -13.88 47.70
C ALA A 135 -9.61 -14.82 48.23
N PHE A 136 -10.55 -15.21 47.36
CA PHE A 136 -11.61 -16.15 47.72
C PHE A 136 -11.06 -17.55 48.00
N GLN A 137 -10.11 -18.02 47.20
CA GLN A 137 -9.46 -19.31 47.42
C GLN A 137 -8.67 -19.33 48.74
N GLN A 138 -7.91 -18.26 49.03
CA GLN A 138 -7.21 -18.11 50.32
C GLN A 138 -8.17 -18.12 51.51
N ARG A 139 -9.29 -17.40 51.39
CA ARG A 139 -10.34 -17.41 52.42
C ARG A 139 -10.91 -18.81 52.63
N SER A 140 -11.28 -19.50 51.54
CA SER A 140 -11.83 -20.85 51.60
C SER A 140 -10.85 -21.84 52.22
N GLU A 141 -9.56 -21.73 51.89
CA GLU A 141 -8.52 -22.56 52.50
C GLU A 141 -8.36 -22.29 54.00
N ALA A 142 -8.38 -21.02 54.41
CA ALA A 142 -8.34 -20.65 55.83
C ALA A 142 -9.56 -21.14 56.60
N GLU A 143 -10.76 -21.05 56.01
CA GLU A 143 -12.00 -21.60 56.58
C GLU A 143 -11.92 -23.12 56.75
N SER A 144 -11.37 -23.84 55.76
CA SER A 144 -11.14 -25.29 55.86
C SER A 144 -10.17 -25.64 57.00
N ARG A 145 -9.03 -24.96 57.11
CA ARG A 145 -8.05 -25.18 58.19
C ARG A 145 -8.65 -24.85 59.56
N MET A 146 -9.47 -23.81 59.65
CA MET A 146 -10.14 -23.44 60.90
C MET A 146 -11.14 -24.53 61.32
N LEU A 147 -11.86 -25.11 60.36
CA LEU A 147 -12.79 -26.22 60.62
C LEU A 147 -12.04 -27.46 61.11
N GLU A 148 -10.94 -27.83 60.47
CA GLU A 148 -10.07 -28.94 60.92
C GLU A 148 -9.56 -28.73 62.36
N VAL A 149 -9.12 -27.51 62.69
CA VAL A 149 -8.68 -27.18 64.05
C VAL A 149 -9.84 -27.25 65.05
N SER A 150 -11.03 -26.79 64.67
CA SER A 150 -12.23 -26.88 65.52
C SER A 150 -12.59 -28.33 65.82
N GLU A 151 -12.61 -29.20 64.80
CA GLU A 151 -12.84 -30.64 64.96
C GLU A 151 -11.78 -31.28 65.88
N TRP A 152 -10.51 -30.90 65.71
CA TRP A 152 -9.42 -31.39 66.55
C TRP A 152 -9.58 -30.97 68.02
N ILE A 153 -9.98 -29.71 68.27
CA ILE A 153 -10.29 -29.20 69.61
C ILE A 153 -11.48 -29.97 70.22
N GLU A 154 -12.55 -30.22 69.47
CA GLU A 154 -13.69 -31.01 69.94
C GLU A 154 -13.26 -32.42 70.36
N VAL A 155 -12.41 -33.07 69.56
CA VAL A 155 -11.88 -34.40 69.88
C VAL A 155 -10.98 -34.36 71.12
N GLU A 156 -10.01 -33.44 71.22
CA GLU A 156 -9.10 -33.37 72.37
C GLU A 156 -9.85 -32.99 73.66
N THR A 157 -10.83 -32.09 73.59
CA THR A 157 -11.66 -31.75 74.77
C THR A 157 -12.49 -32.93 75.24
N ALA A 158 -13.04 -33.74 74.33
CA ALA A 158 -13.71 -34.98 74.67
C ALA A 158 -12.75 -35.99 75.33
N GLN A 159 -11.55 -36.15 74.78
CA GLN A 159 -10.51 -37.02 75.36
C GLN A 159 -10.06 -36.54 76.75
N PHE A 160 -9.79 -35.25 76.91
CA PHE A 160 -9.42 -34.64 78.18
C PHE A 160 -10.51 -34.84 79.24
N THR A 161 -11.77 -34.65 78.87
CA THR A 161 -12.91 -34.87 79.77
C THR A 161 -12.99 -36.33 80.21
N ASN A 162 -12.74 -37.29 79.30
CA ASN A 162 -12.68 -38.71 79.64
C ASN A 162 -11.53 -39.01 80.61
N ARG A 163 -10.31 -38.53 80.33
CA ARG A 163 -9.14 -38.66 81.22
C ARG A 163 -9.44 -38.07 82.62
N LYS A 164 -10.08 -36.90 82.68
CA LYS A 164 -10.50 -36.25 83.92
C LYS A 164 -11.51 -37.10 84.70
N MET A 165 -12.50 -37.69 84.03
CA MET A 165 -13.46 -38.60 84.67
C MET A 165 -12.79 -39.86 85.21
N GLN A 166 -11.84 -40.45 84.47
CA GLN A 166 -11.08 -41.62 84.94
C GLN A 166 -10.24 -41.27 86.17
N LEU A 167 -9.55 -40.12 86.16
CA LEU A 167 -8.76 -39.67 87.31
C LEU A 167 -9.64 -39.43 88.53
N ASN A 168 -10.79 -38.76 88.37
CA ASN A 168 -11.74 -38.57 89.47
C ASN A 168 -12.23 -39.91 90.05
N ARG A 169 -12.49 -40.92 89.22
CA ARG A 169 -12.87 -42.26 89.71
C ARG A 169 -11.77 -42.91 90.54
N ILE A 170 -10.50 -42.75 90.15
CA ILE A 170 -9.35 -43.26 90.92
C ILE A 170 -9.25 -42.51 92.26
N ILE A 171 -9.37 -41.18 92.25
CA ILE A 171 -9.36 -40.37 93.47
C ILE A 171 -10.52 -40.79 94.40
N ASP A 172 -11.73 -40.96 93.87
CA ASP A 172 -12.88 -41.40 94.67
C ASP A 172 -12.66 -42.79 95.27
N HIS A 173 -11.99 -43.70 94.54
CA HIS A 173 -11.59 -45.01 95.07
C HIS A 173 -10.55 -44.88 96.18
N ASP A 174 -9.53 -44.05 95.99
CA ASP A 174 -8.48 -43.82 96.98
C ASP A 174 -9.02 -43.13 98.24
N VAL A 175 -9.94 -42.18 98.12
CA VAL A 175 -10.63 -41.54 99.26
C VAL A 175 -11.49 -42.56 100.00
N LYS A 176 -12.19 -43.45 99.29
CA LYS A 176 -12.93 -44.56 99.93
C LYS A 176 -11.99 -45.53 100.66
N LEU A 177 -10.85 -45.85 100.05
CA LEU A 177 -9.83 -46.69 100.69
C LEU A 177 -9.23 -45.98 101.91
N GLN A 178 -8.92 -44.70 101.82
CA GLN A 178 -8.41 -43.90 102.93
C GLN A 178 -9.42 -43.85 104.08
N THR A 179 -10.69 -43.54 103.80
CA THR A 179 -11.75 -43.52 104.83
C THR A 179 -11.99 -44.91 105.42
N PHE A 180 -11.91 -45.98 104.63
CA PHE A 180 -11.92 -47.36 105.14
C PHE A 180 -10.74 -47.64 106.06
N MET A 181 -9.52 -47.27 105.65
CA MET A 181 -8.31 -47.41 106.45
C MET A 181 -8.40 -46.56 107.72
N GLU A 182 -8.86 -45.31 107.67
CA GLU A 182 -9.09 -44.44 108.83
C GLU A 182 -10.09 -45.06 109.81
N THR A 183 -11.18 -45.65 109.30
CA THR A 183 -12.16 -46.38 110.13
C THR A 183 -11.53 -47.61 110.78
N LYS A 184 -10.70 -48.36 110.05
CA LYS A 184 -9.95 -49.52 110.57
C LYS A 184 -8.85 -49.10 111.56
N PHE A 185 -8.17 -47.99 111.32
CA PHE A 185 -7.21 -47.39 112.24
C PHE A 185 -7.91 -46.87 113.49
N GLN A 186 -9.11 -46.29 113.40
CA GLN A 186 -9.91 -45.92 114.57
C GLN A 186 -10.34 -47.15 115.39
N GLU A 187 -10.60 -48.30 114.76
CA GLU A 187 -10.79 -49.58 115.47
C GLU A 187 -9.50 -50.10 116.13
N VAL A 188 -8.34 -49.87 115.53
CA VAL A 188 -7.01 -50.26 116.07
C VAL A 188 -6.52 -49.29 117.16
N ILE A 189 -6.83 -48.00 117.07
CA ILE A 189 -6.49 -46.96 118.07
C ILE A 189 -7.26 -47.17 119.40
N CYS A 190 -8.39 -47.87 119.39
CA CYS A 190 -9.01 -48.36 120.63
C CYS A 190 -8.24 -49.51 121.31
N LEU A 191 -7.19 -50.06 120.69
CA LEU A 191 -6.41 -51.19 121.22
C LEU A 191 -4.89 -50.97 121.28
N GLU A 192 -4.36 -49.90 120.69
CA GLU A 192 -2.91 -49.61 120.71
C GLU A 192 -2.67 -48.12 120.94
N GLU A 193 -3.06 -47.62 122.12
CA GLU A 193 -2.22 -46.62 122.81
C GLU A 193 -0.98 -47.37 123.31
N ASN A 194 0.07 -47.47 122.48
CA ASN A 194 1.46 -47.55 122.93
C ASN A 194 2.46 -47.41 121.77
N GLU A 195 3.37 -46.45 121.97
CA GLU A 195 4.71 -46.32 121.41
C GLU A 195 4.91 -45.71 120.01
N ASP A 196 5.34 -44.45 120.06
CA ASP A 196 6.47 -43.83 119.34
C ASP A 196 7.11 -44.62 118.18
N SER A 197 7.34 -43.92 117.06
CA SER A 197 8.71 -43.51 116.72
C SER A 197 8.85 -42.81 115.36
N LYS A 198 9.88 -41.97 115.35
CA LYS A 198 10.35 -41.04 114.33
C LYS A 198 10.89 -41.69 113.05
N ASN A 199 10.86 -40.87 112.00
CA ASN A 199 11.85 -40.73 110.93
C ASN A 199 12.19 -41.94 110.05
N ARG A 200 11.88 -41.82 108.74
CA ARG A 200 12.80 -42.10 107.62
C ARG A 200 12.08 -41.91 106.28
N LYS A 201 12.61 -41.02 105.42
CA LYS A 201 12.65 -41.12 103.94
C LYS A 201 13.33 -39.88 103.35
N LYS A 202 14.64 -39.82 103.48
CA LYS A 202 15.54 -39.04 102.61
C LYS A 202 16.75 -39.91 102.33
N GLN A 203 16.67 -40.71 101.27
CA GLN A 203 17.82 -41.28 100.55
C GLN A 203 17.28 -42.17 99.43
N GLN A 204 16.90 -41.52 98.33
CA GLN A 204 16.80 -42.14 97.02
C GLN A 204 16.83 -41.05 95.94
N GLN A 205 17.83 -40.16 96.01
CA GLN A 205 18.06 -39.20 94.92
C GLN A 205 19.51 -38.71 94.79
N ASP A 206 20.49 -39.42 95.36
CA ASP A 206 21.90 -38.95 95.30
C ASP A 206 22.75 -39.65 94.22
N GLN A 207 22.27 -40.70 93.56
CA GLN A 207 23.08 -41.37 92.52
C GLN A 207 22.89 -40.83 91.10
N SER A 208 21.73 -40.26 90.74
CA SER A 208 21.59 -39.57 89.44
C SER A 208 22.01 -38.09 89.46
N GLY A 209 22.16 -37.50 90.65
CA GLY A 209 22.63 -36.13 90.84
C GLY A 209 24.15 -36.00 90.71
N VAL A 210 24.90 -36.99 91.21
CA VAL A 210 26.37 -36.99 91.18
C VAL A 210 26.89 -37.18 89.75
N GLU A 211 26.34 -38.11 88.97
CA GLU A 211 26.73 -38.28 87.55
C GLU A 211 26.44 -37.02 86.71
N LYS A 212 25.31 -36.35 86.94
CA LYS A 212 25.00 -35.07 86.28
C LYS A 212 25.96 -33.97 86.70
N LEU A 213 26.34 -33.92 87.96
CA LEU A 213 27.29 -32.93 88.48
C LEU A 213 28.69 -33.12 87.87
N GLU A 214 29.12 -34.36 87.66
CA GLU A 214 30.39 -34.69 87.04
C GLU A 214 30.43 -34.32 85.55
N LEU A 215 29.34 -34.56 84.81
CA LEU A 215 29.16 -34.12 83.43
C LEU A 215 29.18 -32.58 83.31
N TYR A 216 28.50 -31.87 84.21
CA TYR A 216 28.53 -30.39 84.21
C TYR A 216 29.92 -29.85 84.55
N ARG A 217 30.64 -30.48 85.48
CA ARG A 217 32.02 -30.09 85.83
C ARG A 217 32.98 -30.31 84.66
N GLN A 218 32.82 -31.41 83.94
CA GLN A 218 33.61 -31.70 82.74
C GLN A 218 33.30 -30.70 81.61
N GLY A 219 32.01 -30.40 81.37
CA GLY A 219 31.59 -29.39 80.40
C GLY A 219 32.11 -27.98 80.72
N HIS A 220 32.10 -27.61 82.01
CA HIS A 220 32.67 -26.35 82.49
C HIS A 220 34.19 -26.28 82.25
N SER A 221 34.93 -27.34 82.54
CA SER A 221 36.38 -27.40 82.31
C SER A 221 36.71 -27.18 80.83
N SER A 222 35.98 -27.84 79.93
CA SER A 222 36.16 -27.66 78.48
C SER A 222 35.80 -26.24 78.00
N LEU A 223 34.78 -25.61 78.60
CA LEU A 223 34.39 -24.22 78.29
C LEU A 223 35.47 -23.22 78.71
N VAL A 224 36.06 -23.40 79.89
CA VAL A 224 37.16 -22.56 80.41
C VAL A 224 38.42 -22.71 79.55
N GLU A 225 38.74 -23.92 79.07
CA GLU A 225 39.88 -24.15 78.16
C GLU A 225 39.72 -23.43 76.81
N VAL A 226 38.50 -23.40 76.25
CA VAL A 226 38.23 -22.78 74.94
C VAL A 226 38.10 -21.26 75.04
N THR A 227 37.55 -20.74 76.14
CA THR A 227 37.29 -19.31 76.31
C THR A 227 38.39 -18.56 77.06
N GLY A 228 39.22 -19.27 77.84
CA GLY A 228 40.31 -18.69 78.64
C GLY A 228 39.85 -17.92 79.89
N GLU A 229 38.54 -17.85 80.14
CA GLU A 229 37.91 -17.15 81.26
C GLU A 229 37.41 -18.17 82.29
N SER A 230 37.56 -17.86 83.59
CA SER A 230 37.17 -18.77 84.68
C SER A 230 35.79 -18.45 85.29
N ASP A 231 35.24 -17.28 85.00
CA ASP A 231 33.93 -16.84 85.50
C ASP A 231 32.80 -17.24 84.55
N LEU A 232 31.89 -18.08 85.05
CA LEU A 232 30.73 -18.59 84.33
C LEU A 232 29.84 -17.47 83.77
N HIS A 233 29.68 -16.36 84.50
CA HIS A 233 28.86 -15.24 84.05
C HIS A 233 29.49 -14.49 82.87
N GLN A 234 30.82 -14.34 82.90
CA GLN A 234 31.59 -13.71 81.82
C GLN A 234 31.57 -14.58 80.55
N ILE A 235 31.69 -15.91 80.70
CA ILE A 235 31.56 -16.88 79.61
C ILE A 235 30.16 -16.81 78.99
N ALA A 236 29.10 -16.80 79.81
CA ALA A 236 27.73 -16.70 79.33
C ALA A 236 27.47 -15.38 78.57
N TYR A 237 28.03 -14.27 79.05
CA TYR A 237 27.94 -12.97 78.37
C TYR A 237 28.66 -12.98 77.02
N MET A 238 29.90 -13.50 76.97
CA MET A 238 30.67 -13.64 75.72
C MET A 238 29.97 -14.57 74.72
N PHE A 239 29.40 -15.68 75.19
CA PHE A 239 28.62 -16.58 74.36
C PHE A 239 27.41 -15.87 73.77
N THR A 240 26.61 -15.18 74.59
CA THR A 240 25.44 -14.42 74.13
C THR A 240 25.83 -13.37 73.09
N GLN A 241 26.94 -12.67 73.30
CA GLN A 241 27.43 -11.67 72.35
C GLN A 241 27.92 -12.31 71.04
N ASN A 242 28.63 -13.44 71.11
CA ASN A 242 29.05 -14.17 69.92
C ASN A 242 27.85 -14.75 69.17
N ASP A 243 26.85 -15.27 69.86
CA ASP A 243 25.62 -15.80 69.26
C ASP A 243 24.84 -14.69 68.54
N GLN A 244 24.74 -13.50 69.12
CA GLN A 244 24.15 -12.34 68.45
C GLN A 244 24.94 -11.94 67.20
N LYS A 245 26.28 -11.93 67.27
CA LYS A 245 27.14 -11.67 66.09
C LYS A 245 26.99 -12.76 65.03
N ASN A 246 26.86 -14.03 65.43
CA ASN A 246 26.67 -15.16 64.52
C ASN A 246 25.32 -15.09 63.85
N PHE A 247 24.26 -14.78 64.61
CA PHE A 247 22.92 -14.56 64.09
C PHE A 247 22.92 -13.43 63.06
N ALA A 248 23.54 -12.29 63.37
CA ALA A 248 23.66 -11.18 62.42
C ALA A 248 24.41 -11.57 61.13
N ARG A 249 25.48 -12.38 61.24
CA ARG A 249 26.21 -12.89 60.06
C ARG A 249 25.38 -13.84 59.23
N ILE A 250 24.66 -14.77 59.86
CA ILE A 250 23.78 -15.73 59.18
C ILE A 250 22.63 -14.99 58.49
N SER A 251 22.00 -14.02 59.16
CA SER A 251 20.97 -13.16 58.55
C SER A 251 21.52 -12.42 57.33
N TYR A 252 22.73 -11.85 57.42
CA TYR A 252 23.36 -11.16 56.30
C TYR A 252 23.69 -12.11 55.13
N ILE A 253 24.19 -13.32 55.42
CA ILE A 253 24.43 -14.35 54.39
C ILE A 253 23.12 -14.73 53.69
N ASN A 254 22.04 -14.91 54.44
CA ASN A 254 20.72 -15.22 53.88
C ASN A 254 20.19 -14.08 52.99
N GLU A 255 20.37 -12.82 53.39
CA GLU A 255 20.02 -11.67 52.55
C GLU A 255 20.84 -11.63 51.25
N LEU A 256 22.14 -11.91 51.32
CA LEU A 256 23.00 -11.99 50.14
C LEU A 256 22.60 -13.14 49.21
N ASP A 257 22.26 -14.31 49.75
CA ASP A 257 21.79 -15.45 48.96
C ASP A 257 20.44 -15.17 48.31
N ASN A 258 19.51 -14.52 49.02
CA ASN A 258 18.25 -14.04 48.43
C ASN A 258 18.51 -13.05 47.29
N LYS A 259 19.44 -12.10 47.48
CA LYS A 259 19.82 -11.15 46.43
C LYS A 259 20.49 -11.84 45.24
N ARG A 260 21.35 -12.82 45.48
CA ARG A 260 21.97 -13.65 44.43
C ARG A 260 20.91 -14.38 43.62
N ASN A 261 19.95 -15.03 44.29
CA ASN A 261 18.88 -15.77 43.63
C ASN A 261 17.98 -14.84 42.80
N MET A 262 17.67 -13.65 43.32
CA MET A 262 16.90 -12.65 42.58
C MET A 262 17.65 -12.13 41.34
N LEU A 263 18.95 -11.83 41.47
CA LEU A 263 19.79 -11.45 40.33
C LEU A 263 19.90 -12.57 39.29
N LYS A 264 20.03 -13.82 39.74
CA LYS A 264 20.07 -14.99 38.84
C LYS A 264 18.75 -15.13 38.07
N HIS A 265 17.61 -15.05 38.76
CA HIS A 265 16.30 -15.08 38.11
C HIS A 265 16.12 -13.93 37.10
N CYS A 266 16.54 -12.71 37.45
CA CYS A 266 16.54 -11.58 36.51
C CYS A 266 17.44 -11.86 35.30
N SER A 267 18.64 -12.40 35.51
CA SER A 267 19.55 -12.74 34.42
C SER A 267 18.98 -13.82 33.51
N ASP A 268 18.34 -14.84 34.06
CA ASP A 268 17.75 -15.93 33.29
C ASP A 268 16.53 -15.44 32.49
N LYS A 269 15.71 -14.56 33.09
CA LYS A 269 14.64 -13.88 32.38
C LYS A 269 15.16 -13.03 31.22
N MET A 270 16.18 -12.20 31.45
CA MET A 270 16.78 -11.38 30.39
C MET A 270 17.36 -12.24 29.26
N LYS A 271 17.98 -13.38 29.55
CA LYS A 271 18.44 -14.33 28.53
C LYS A 271 17.29 -14.91 27.72
N SER A 272 16.19 -15.28 28.38
CA SER A 272 14.99 -15.78 27.70
C SER A 272 14.38 -14.70 26.80
N ASP A 273 14.31 -13.45 27.26
CA ASP A 273 13.79 -12.33 26.48
C ASP A 273 14.68 -12.04 25.26
N ILE A 274 16.02 -12.12 25.42
CA ILE A 274 16.96 -11.98 24.29
C ILE A 274 16.73 -13.08 23.25
N LEU A 275 16.63 -14.35 23.67
CA LEU A 275 16.40 -15.46 22.74
C LEU A 275 15.07 -15.32 21.98
N PHE A 276 14.03 -14.85 22.67
CA PHE A 276 12.74 -14.58 22.04
C PHE A 276 12.85 -13.48 20.98
N LEU A 277 13.51 -12.36 21.29
CA LEU A 277 13.71 -11.26 20.35
C LEU A 277 14.62 -11.65 19.16
N GLU A 278 15.63 -12.50 19.38
CA GLU A 278 16.46 -13.04 18.31
C GLU A 278 15.65 -13.91 17.35
N GLU A 279 14.75 -14.74 17.86
CA GLU A 279 13.89 -15.58 17.02
C GLU A 279 12.84 -14.76 16.27
N GLU A 280 12.25 -13.76 16.92
CA GLU A 280 11.35 -12.81 16.27
C GLU A 280 12.06 -12.05 15.14
N ASN A 281 13.30 -11.58 15.37
CA ASN A 281 14.10 -10.91 14.35
C ASN A 281 14.41 -11.82 13.16
N LYS A 282 14.77 -13.09 13.38
CA LYS A 282 14.96 -14.05 12.27
C LYS A 282 13.70 -14.21 11.44
N GLY A 283 12.53 -14.32 12.08
CA GLY A 283 11.25 -14.39 11.38
C GLY A 283 10.97 -13.14 10.52
N HIS A 284 11.28 -11.94 11.05
CA HIS A 284 11.17 -10.69 10.31
C HIS A 284 12.17 -10.64 9.14
N ASP A 285 13.41 -11.06 9.33
CA ASP A 285 14.43 -11.12 8.28
C ASP A 285 14.05 -12.07 7.14
N GLU A 286 13.46 -13.22 7.47
CA GLU A 286 12.94 -14.17 6.47
C GLU A 286 11.77 -13.58 5.68
N GLN A 287 10.86 -12.87 6.36
CA GLN A 287 9.76 -12.18 5.70
C GLN A 287 10.23 -11.01 4.81
N ILE A 288 11.24 -10.25 5.25
CA ILE A 288 11.85 -9.20 4.44
C ILE A 288 12.53 -9.82 3.21
N LYS A 289 13.25 -10.92 3.37
CA LYS A 289 13.88 -11.63 2.24
C LYS A 289 12.85 -12.16 1.24
N SER A 290 11.74 -12.73 1.70
CA SER A 290 10.70 -13.25 0.79
C SER A 290 10.02 -12.11 0.02
N THR A 291 9.62 -11.04 0.71
CA THR A 291 9.00 -9.86 0.08
C THR A 291 9.95 -9.16 -0.90
N LEU A 292 11.24 -9.06 -0.58
CA LEU A 292 12.25 -8.49 -1.47
C LEU A 292 12.40 -9.35 -2.73
N LYS A 293 12.44 -10.68 -2.59
CA LYS A 293 12.50 -11.61 -3.72
C LYS A 293 11.25 -11.50 -4.63
N ASP A 294 10.08 -11.35 -4.04
CA ASP A 294 8.82 -11.16 -4.78
C ASP A 294 8.85 -9.84 -5.58
N LEU A 295 9.26 -8.74 -4.94
CA LEU A 295 9.42 -7.44 -5.59
C LEU A 295 10.47 -7.46 -6.71
N GLU A 296 11.60 -8.12 -6.51
CA GLU A 296 12.62 -8.32 -7.55
C GLU A 296 12.05 -9.08 -8.76
N SER A 297 11.24 -10.12 -8.49
CA SER A 297 10.60 -10.90 -9.55
C SER A 297 9.58 -10.07 -10.33
N GLU A 298 8.82 -9.22 -9.66
CA GLU A 298 7.86 -8.32 -10.28
C GLU A 298 8.55 -7.23 -11.09
N LEU A 299 9.61 -6.63 -10.54
CA LEU A 299 10.43 -5.64 -11.24
C LEU A 299 11.03 -6.25 -12.51
N LYS A 300 11.56 -7.48 -12.44
CA LYS A 300 12.08 -8.19 -13.62
C LYS A 300 11.01 -8.41 -14.69
N LYS A 301 9.77 -8.77 -14.30
CA LYS A 301 8.64 -8.90 -15.24
C LYS A 301 8.28 -7.56 -15.88
N LYS A 302 8.20 -6.49 -15.09
CA LYS A 302 7.89 -5.13 -15.59
C LYS A 302 8.97 -4.61 -16.52
N ARG A 303 10.24 -4.87 -16.21
CA ARG A 303 11.38 -4.51 -17.07
C ARG A 303 11.30 -5.23 -18.42
N CYS A 304 11.11 -6.55 -18.41
CA CYS A 304 10.92 -7.32 -19.65
C CYS A 304 9.75 -6.81 -20.51
N LEU A 305 8.63 -6.45 -19.86
CA LEU A 305 7.49 -5.85 -20.55
C LEU A 305 7.80 -4.47 -21.12
N SER A 306 8.53 -3.62 -20.38
CA SER A 306 8.99 -2.32 -20.86
C SER A 306 9.91 -2.46 -22.06
N ASP A 307 10.92 -3.34 -21.98
CA ASP A 307 11.88 -3.60 -23.05
C ASP A 307 11.16 -4.10 -24.33
N SER A 308 10.16 -4.98 -24.17
CA SER A 308 9.32 -5.46 -25.28
C SER A 308 8.48 -4.36 -25.93
N LEU A 309 7.88 -3.48 -25.13
CA LEU A 309 7.12 -2.33 -25.65
C LEU A 309 8.03 -1.32 -26.34
N GLU A 310 9.23 -1.07 -25.81
CA GLU A 310 10.21 -0.17 -26.41
C GLU A 310 10.68 -0.72 -27.77
N GLN A 311 10.92 -2.03 -27.87
CA GLN A 311 11.20 -2.68 -29.15
C GLN A 311 10.04 -2.52 -30.14
N GLN A 312 8.79 -2.76 -29.71
CA GLN A 312 7.61 -2.58 -30.58
C GLN A 312 7.46 -1.13 -31.03
N CYS A 313 7.71 -0.15 -30.16
CA CYS A 313 7.69 1.26 -30.53
C CYS A 313 8.79 1.60 -31.54
N ALA A 314 10.00 1.06 -31.37
CA ALA A 314 11.09 1.25 -32.31
C ALA A 314 10.76 0.64 -33.69
N ASP A 315 10.19 -0.56 -33.73
CA ASP A 315 9.77 -1.22 -34.97
C ASP A 315 8.66 -0.43 -35.68
N VAL A 316 7.67 0.08 -34.95
CA VAL A 316 6.61 0.94 -35.50
C VAL A 316 7.19 2.27 -36.00
N GLN A 317 8.14 2.86 -35.29
CA GLN A 317 8.78 4.10 -35.71
C GLN A 317 9.61 3.91 -36.99
N MET A 318 10.28 2.75 -37.14
CA MET A 318 11.00 2.39 -38.34
C MET A 318 10.05 2.21 -39.53
N THR A 319 8.99 1.41 -39.38
CA THR A 319 8.01 1.17 -40.46
C THR A 319 7.27 2.44 -40.88
N VAL A 320 6.91 3.31 -39.93
CA VAL A 320 6.35 4.63 -40.23
C VAL A 320 7.37 5.49 -40.97
N GLY A 321 8.65 5.48 -40.56
CA GLY A 321 9.71 6.20 -41.25
C GLY A 321 9.92 5.74 -42.70
N GLU A 322 9.88 4.43 -42.94
CA GLU A 322 9.93 3.83 -44.28
C GLU A 322 8.74 4.26 -45.13
N LEU A 323 7.51 4.13 -44.63
CA LEU A 323 6.30 4.57 -45.33
C LEU A 323 6.35 6.06 -45.67
N MET A 324 6.83 6.90 -44.75
CA MET A 324 6.99 8.33 -44.99
C MET A 324 8.02 8.62 -46.08
N ALA A 325 9.11 7.85 -46.16
CA ALA A 325 10.11 7.96 -47.20
C ALA A 325 9.55 7.51 -48.57
N ASP A 326 8.81 6.41 -48.61
CA ASP A 326 8.17 5.89 -49.83
C ASP A 326 7.12 6.86 -50.37
N ILE A 327 6.24 7.38 -49.50
CA ILE A 327 5.24 8.39 -49.85
C ILE A 327 5.92 9.65 -50.39
N ARG A 328 7.02 10.07 -49.75
CA ARG A 328 7.81 11.22 -50.24
C ARG A 328 8.39 10.95 -51.63
N GLY A 329 8.94 9.76 -51.86
CA GLY A 329 9.45 9.36 -53.18
C GLY A 329 8.38 9.35 -54.27
N LEU A 330 7.18 8.82 -53.98
CA LEU A 330 6.04 8.84 -54.90
C LEU A 330 5.53 10.26 -55.16
N LEU A 331 5.47 11.10 -54.12
CA LEU A 331 5.04 12.49 -54.24
C LEU A 331 6.03 13.32 -55.08
N ASP A 332 7.34 13.11 -54.91
CA ASP A 332 8.37 13.75 -55.73
C ASP A 332 8.23 13.37 -57.23
N HIS A 333 7.71 12.18 -57.54
CA HIS A 333 7.47 11.72 -58.92
C HIS A 333 6.21 12.35 -59.55
N ILE A 334 5.14 12.54 -58.77
CA ILE A 334 3.85 13.05 -59.25
C ILE A 334 3.76 14.59 -59.19
N MET A 335 4.41 15.21 -58.21
CA MET A 335 4.45 16.65 -58.00
C MET A 335 5.88 17.11 -57.66
N PRO A 336 6.67 17.59 -58.64
CA PRO A 336 8.01 18.11 -58.37
C PRO A 336 7.93 19.46 -57.65
N GLY A 337 7.95 19.42 -56.31
CA GLY A 337 7.99 20.58 -55.42
C GLY A 337 8.31 20.12 -54.01
N ALA A 338 9.19 20.84 -53.31
CA ALA A 338 9.71 20.42 -52.00
C ALA A 338 8.61 20.40 -50.92
N VAL A 339 7.91 19.28 -50.79
CA VAL A 339 6.89 19.05 -49.76
C VAL A 339 7.48 18.19 -48.64
N THR A 340 7.43 18.71 -47.42
CA THR A 340 7.90 18.00 -46.23
C THR A 340 6.79 17.10 -45.66
N VAL A 341 6.99 15.80 -45.74
CA VAL A 341 6.10 14.77 -45.18
C VAL A 341 6.43 14.57 -43.69
N ASN A 342 5.46 14.87 -42.82
CA ASN A 342 5.46 14.74 -41.36
C ASN A 342 4.29 13.83 -40.90
N LEU A 343 4.28 13.36 -39.66
CA LEU A 343 3.26 12.40 -39.21
C LEU A 343 1.81 12.93 -39.34
N ASP A 344 1.62 14.23 -39.17
CA ASP A 344 0.30 14.88 -39.20
C ASP A 344 -0.28 15.05 -40.62
N ASN A 345 0.58 15.15 -41.62
CA ASN A 345 0.20 15.38 -43.02
C ASN A 345 0.37 14.15 -43.91
N VAL A 346 1.00 13.06 -43.42
CA VAL A 346 1.07 11.75 -44.10
C VAL A 346 -0.30 11.25 -44.56
N ALA A 347 -1.29 11.24 -43.66
CA ALA A 347 -2.63 10.75 -43.99
C ALA A 347 -3.32 11.59 -45.08
N HIS A 348 -3.04 12.89 -45.11
CA HIS A 348 -3.57 13.77 -46.15
C HIS A 348 -2.90 13.51 -47.49
N PHE A 349 -1.59 13.33 -47.51
CA PHE A 349 -0.85 13.02 -48.74
C PHE A 349 -1.15 11.62 -49.27
N THR A 350 -1.38 10.62 -48.41
CA THR A 350 -1.84 9.30 -48.88
C THR A 350 -3.20 9.38 -49.55
N SER A 351 -4.16 10.14 -49.01
CA SER A 351 -5.47 10.32 -49.66
C SER A 351 -5.36 11.06 -50.99
N ILE A 352 -4.49 12.07 -51.11
CA ILE A 352 -4.22 12.75 -52.39
C ILE A 352 -3.59 11.78 -53.40
N LEU A 353 -2.65 10.94 -52.96
CA LEU A 353 -2.05 9.90 -53.81
C LEU A 353 -3.10 8.87 -54.24
N GLU A 354 -3.99 8.43 -53.35
CA GLU A 354 -5.09 7.51 -53.68
C GLU A 354 -6.06 8.10 -54.71
N GLU A 355 -6.42 9.38 -54.57
CA GLU A 355 -7.26 10.10 -55.53
C GLU A 355 -6.58 10.21 -56.90
N ASN A 356 -5.30 10.62 -56.92
CA ASN A 356 -4.53 10.70 -58.16
C ASN A 356 -4.32 9.35 -58.84
N VAL A 357 -4.06 8.28 -58.09
CA VAL A 357 -3.94 6.92 -58.62
C VAL A 357 -5.29 6.42 -59.14
N SER A 358 -6.39 6.74 -58.46
CA SER A 358 -7.74 6.42 -58.92
C SER A 358 -8.06 7.13 -60.23
N ASP A 359 -7.70 8.41 -60.35
CA ASP A 359 -7.86 9.19 -61.57
C ASP A 359 -7.00 8.66 -62.72
N LEU A 360 -5.75 8.27 -62.46
CA LEU A 360 -4.87 7.62 -63.45
C LEU A 360 -5.40 6.25 -63.90
N LEU A 361 -5.95 5.45 -62.99
CA LEU A 361 -6.60 4.17 -63.34
C LEU A 361 -7.87 4.38 -64.18
N ILE A 362 -8.67 5.40 -63.88
CA ILE A 362 -9.83 5.78 -64.68
C ILE A 362 -9.37 6.23 -66.07
N GLN A 363 -8.31 7.03 -66.17
CA GLN A 363 -7.72 7.43 -67.45
C GLN A 363 -7.17 6.23 -68.23
N ALA A 364 -6.48 5.28 -67.58
CA ALA A 364 -5.96 4.08 -68.23
C ALA A 364 -7.08 3.17 -68.75
N ASN A 365 -8.17 2.98 -68.00
CA ASN A 365 -9.34 2.23 -68.47
C ASN A 365 -10.07 2.93 -69.64
N ASN A 366 -10.17 4.26 -69.61
CA ASN A 366 -10.73 5.03 -70.73
C ASN A 366 -9.82 4.95 -71.96
N VAL A 367 -8.50 4.86 -71.76
CA VAL A 367 -7.52 4.64 -72.82
C VAL A 367 -7.59 3.20 -73.34
N GLU A 368 -7.92 2.18 -72.54
CA GLU A 368 -8.22 0.82 -73.05
C GLU A 368 -9.51 0.80 -73.89
N GLU A 369 -10.52 1.62 -73.54
CA GLU A 369 -11.73 1.80 -74.36
C GLU A 369 -11.45 2.58 -75.66
N GLU A 370 -10.57 3.59 -75.66
CA GLU A 370 -10.14 4.32 -76.86
C GLU A 370 -9.08 3.55 -77.70
N GLN A 371 -8.30 2.66 -77.09
CA GLN A 371 -7.33 1.77 -77.79
C GLN A 371 -8.02 0.60 -78.50
N MET A 372 -9.31 0.36 -78.29
CA MET A 372 -10.08 -0.60 -79.09
C MET A 372 -10.41 -0.07 -80.51
N GLU A 373 -10.13 1.20 -80.82
CA GLU A 373 -10.34 1.80 -82.15
C GLU A 373 -9.06 2.16 -82.94
N MET A 374 -7.85 1.78 -82.50
CA MET A 374 -6.60 2.10 -83.23
C MET A 374 -5.75 0.88 -83.62
N ASP A 375 -5.23 0.93 -84.85
CA ASP A 375 -4.55 -0.13 -85.62
C ASP A 375 -3.34 -0.79 -84.89
N PRO A 376 -3.24 -2.14 -84.84
CA PRO A 376 -2.27 -2.90 -84.04
C PRO A 376 -0.77 -2.66 -84.34
N GLN A 377 -0.42 -1.88 -85.36
CA GLN A 377 0.98 -1.61 -85.71
C GLN A 377 1.62 -0.52 -84.85
N SER A 378 0.83 0.37 -84.24
CA SER A 378 1.36 1.46 -83.39
C SER A 378 1.81 1.01 -82.00
N MET A 379 1.28 -0.13 -81.51
CA MET A 379 1.60 -0.68 -80.18
C MET A 379 3.01 -1.30 -80.07
N LEU A 380 3.62 -1.73 -81.19
CA LEU A 380 4.92 -2.40 -81.17
C LEU A 380 6.10 -1.42 -81.08
N LEU A 381 5.94 -0.19 -81.57
CA LEU A 381 7.02 0.80 -81.60
C LEU A 381 7.26 1.48 -80.26
N ALA A 382 6.21 1.79 -79.49
CA ALA A 382 6.34 2.47 -78.19
C ALA A 382 7.00 1.58 -77.10
N ASN A 383 6.85 0.26 -77.20
CA ASN A 383 7.39 -0.69 -76.21
C ASN A 383 8.87 -1.03 -76.42
N SER A 384 9.50 -0.49 -77.48
CA SER A 384 10.90 -0.75 -77.81
C SER A 384 11.89 0.14 -77.04
N GLU A 385 11.45 1.28 -76.49
CA GLU A 385 12.31 2.27 -75.83
C GLU A 385 12.47 2.06 -74.31
N LEU A 386 11.78 1.08 -73.70
CA LEU A 386 11.77 0.84 -72.25
C LEU A 386 12.62 -0.36 -71.76
N LEU A 387 13.47 -0.95 -72.61
CA LEU A 387 14.41 -1.99 -72.19
C LEU A 387 15.81 -1.40 -71.93
N PRO A 388 16.33 -1.42 -70.69
CA PRO A 388 17.69 -0.97 -70.41
C PRO A 388 18.74 -1.92 -71.02
N GLU A 389 19.77 -1.34 -71.65
CA GLU A 389 20.96 -2.06 -72.12
C GLU A 389 21.67 -2.73 -70.94
N ILE A 390 21.82 -4.06 -71.03
CA ILE A 390 22.56 -4.87 -70.05
C ILE A 390 24.06 -4.65 -70.30
N GLU A 391 24.70 -3.82 -69.48
CA GLU A 391 26.16 -3.75 -69.39
C GLU A 391 26.70 -4.96 -68.61
N VAL A 392 27.39 -5.83 -69.34
CA VAL A 392 28.14 -6.97 -68.81
C VAL A 392 29.41 -6.45 -68.13
N VAL A 393 29.49 -6.56 -66.80
CA VAL A 393 30.75 -6.31 -66.07
C VAL A 393 31.28 -7.62 -65.50
N VAL A 394 32.44 -7.98 -66.03
CA VAL A 394 33.26 -9.15 -65.74
C VAL A 394 33.98 -9.02 -64.40
N ASP A 395 33.93 -10.10 -63.61
CA ASP A 395 34.68 -10.33 -62.38
C ASP A 395 36.20 -10.15 -62.54
N THR A 396 36.85 -9.50 -61.57
CA THR A 396 38.23 -9.83 -61.20
C THR A 396 38.41 -9.88 -59.69
N GLU A 397 38.70 -11.10 -59.21
CA GLU A 397 39.14 -11.42 -57.86
C GLU A 397 40.43 -10.66 -57.46
N ARG A 398 40.53 -10.24 -56.19
CA ARG A 398 41.81 -10.29 -55.47
C ARG A 398 41.67 -10.37 -53.95
N ARG A 399 41.85 -11.60 -53.45
CA ARG A 399 42.74 -12.02 -52.35
C ARG A 399 42.62 -11.31 -50.98
N LYS A 400 42.13 -12.06 -49.96
CA LYS A 400 42.92 -12.69 -48.87
C LYS A 400 42.01 -13.11 -47.70
N SER A 401 41.90 -14.41 -47.45
CA SER A 401 41.72 -15.01 -46.10
C SER A 401 43.03 -14.86 -45.31
N PRO A 402 43.15 -15.09 -43.97
CA PRO A 402 42.37 -15.98 -43.07
C PRO A 402 41.95 -15.24 -41.75
N ALA A 403 41.32 -15.77 -40.71
CA ALA A 403 41.53 -17.04 -40.05
C ALA A 403 40.39 -17.39 -39.05
N ARG A 404 40.23 -18.70 -38.97
CA ARG A 404 39.57 -19.55 -37.98
C ARG A 404 40.08 -19.29 -36.56
N SER A 405 39.19 -19.23 -35.57
CA SER A 405 39.47 -19.67 -34.19
C SER A 405 38.17 -19.91 -33.42
N LEU A 406 37.73 -21.16 -33.46
CA LEU A 406 36.95 -21.79 -32.38
C LEU A 406 37.70 -21.65 -31.05
N LYS A 407 36.99 -21.27 -29.99
CA LYS A 407 37.16 -21.88 -28.66
C LYS A 407 35.82 -21.89 -27.93
N SER A 408 35.41 -23.10 -27.57
CA SER A 408 34.34 -23.48 -26.66
C SER A 408 34.65 -23.09 -25.21
N ALA A 409 33.62 -22.71 -24.45
CA ALA A 409 33.32 -23.09 -23.06
C ALA A 409 32.33 -22.09 -22.47
#